data_AF-A0A2I1CFJ1-F1
#
_entry.id   AF-A0A2I1CFJ1-F1
#
_cell.length_a   1.000
_cell.length_b   1.000
_cell.length_c   1.000
_cell.angle_alpha   90.00
_cell.angle_beta   90.00
_cell.angle_gamma   90.00
#
_symmetry.space_group_name_H-M   'P 1'
#
loop_
_entity.id
_entity.type
_entity.pdbx_description
1 polymer ?
#
loop_
_entity_poly.entity_id
_entity_poly.type
_entity_poly.pdbx_seq_one_letter_code
_entity_poly.pdbx_strand_id
1 'polypeptide(L)'
;MVALNSPVETQEPALFTGAILTTTKSKSGTYHPPKNEWASFNTTVGTINVTGTINHLSFDTVMEVSVAGLCVGAFTGNPQLSFIVEVDLECANGELQLTAVGDDIYLKVDMALVQVGKDNKAERVKLSESVCVKSLPQELCEPWMPMR
;
A
#
# COMPACT_ATOMS: atom_id res chain seq x y z
N MET A 1 43.08 -48.69 9.59
CA MET A 1 42.33 -48.04 10.70
C MET A 1 42.08 -46.62 10.21
N VAL A 2 40.91 -46.18 9.75
CA VAL A 2 39.54 -46.36 10.24
C VAL A 2 38.61 -46.53 9.02
N ALA A 3 37.70 -47.49 9.11
CA ALA A 3 36.58 -47.67 8.18
C ALA A 3 35.38 -46.88 8.70
N LEU A 4 34.56 -46.31 7.82
CA LEU A 4 33.13 -46.14 8.10
C LEU A 4 32.32 -46.37 6.82
N ASN A 5 31.62 -47.49 6.85
CA ASN A 5 30.68 -47.99 5.85
C ASN A 5 29.47 -47.06 5.75
N SER A 6 29.05 -46.76 4.52
CA SER A 6 27.73 -46.20 4.21
C SER A 6 26.72 -47.35 4.07
N PRO A 7 25.51 -47.24 4.61
CA PRO A 7 24.35 -47.90 4.04
C PRO A 7 23.50 -46.87 3.28
N VAL A 8 23.21 -47.25 2.03
CA VAL A 8 22.17 -46.69 1.16
C VAL A 8 20.81 -47.12 1.73
N GLU A 9 19.89 -46.18 1.91
CA GLU A 9 18.46 -46.46 2.04
C GLU A 9 17.67 -45.56 1.08
N THR A 10 17.26 -46.22 -0.01
CA THR A 10 15.98 -46.15 -0.75
C THR A 10 15.26 -44.81 -0.88
N GLN A 11 15.25 -44.32 -2.12
CA GLN A 11 14.52 -43.16 -2.61
C GLN A 11 13.07 -43.57 -2.96
N GLU A 12 12.07 -42.99 -2.29
CA GLU A 12 10.69 -42.88 -2.81
C GLU A 12 10.35 -41.39 -3.02
N PRO A 13 9.69 -41.01 -4.14
CA PRO A 13 9.44 -39.62 -4.46
C PRO A 13 8.10 -39.17 -3.86
N ALA A 14 8.14 -38.39 -2.79
CA ALA A 14 7.00 -37.57 -2.38
C ALA A 14 7.11 -36.19 -3.03
N LEU A 15 6.47 -36.04 -4.19
CA LEU A 15 6.10 -34.75 -4.77
C LEU A 15 5.22 -34.00 -3.77
N PHE A 16 5.79 -33.02 -3.07
CA PHE A 16 5.03 -31.89 -2.56
C PHE A 16 5.80 -30.60 -2.85
N THR A 17 5.27 -29.87 -3.83
CA THR A 17 5.55 -28.47 -4.10
C THR A 17 5.36 -27.67 -2.81
N GLY A 18 6.46 -27.21 -2.24
CA GLY A 18 6.47 -26.32 -1.09
C GLY A 18 7.85 -25.69 -1.01
N ALA A 19 7.90 -24.35 -1.08
CA ALA A 19 9.15 -23.59 -1.02
C ALA A 19 9.99 -24.04 0.19
N ILE A 20 11.28 -24.32 -0.05
CA ILE A 20 12.22 -24.66 1.01
C ILE A 20 12.45 -23.38 1.85
N LEU A 21 11.72 -23.24 2.95
CA LEU A 21 12.05 -22.29 4.02
C LEU A 21 13.33 -22.82 4.69
N THR A 22 14.47 -22.26 4.30
CA THR A 22 15.76 -22.60 4.90
C THR A 22 15.88 -21.84 6.23
N THR A 23 15.42 -22.42 7.35
CA THR A 23 15.58 -21.77 8.66
C THR A 23 16.96 -22.12 9.24
N THR A 24 17.96 -21.28 8.97
CA THR A 24 19.18 -21.27 9.78
C THR A 24 18.85 -20.72 11.17
N LYS A 25 19.06 -21.53 12.20
CA LYS A 25 18.84 -21.19 13.61
C LYS A 25 19.81 -20.05 14.01
N SER A 26 19.38 -18.80 13.89
CA SER A 26 20.11 -17.64 14.40
C SER A 26 19.54 -17.21 15.76
N LYS A 27 20.39 -16.61 16.60
CA LYS A 27 20.00 -16.07 17.91
C LYS A 27 18.82 -15.11 17.73
N SER A 28 17.79 -15.30 18.54
CA SER A 28 16.55 -14.55 18.57
C SER A 28 16.77 -13.02 18.57
N GLY A 29 16.73 -12.41 17.39
CA GLY A 29 16.35 -11.01 17.24
C GLY A 29 14.85 -10.93 17.47
N THR A 30 14.43 -10.15 18.46
CA THR A 30 13.02 -9.99 18.78
C THR A 30 12.41 -9.06 17.75
N TYR A 31 11.67 -9.60 16.78
CA TYR A 31 10.78 -8.80 15.94
C TYR A 31 9.83 -8.03 16.86
N HIS A 32 9.90 -6.71 16.85
CA HIS A 32 8.95 -5.87 17.52
C HIS A 32 7.90 -5.46 16.48
N PRO A 33 6.74 -6.15 16.40
CA PRO A 33 5.68 -5.72 15.52
C PRO A 33 5.33 -4.26 15.84
N PRO A 34 4.97 -3.44 14.83
CA PRO A 34 4.40 -2.13 15.10
C PRO A 34 3.23 -2.31 16.07
N LYS A 35 3.23 -1.55 17.17
CA LYS A 35 2.19 -1.65 18.22
C LYS A 35 0.77 -1.38 17.70
N ASN A 36 0.66 -0.79 16.51
CA ASN A 36 -0.57 -0.66 15.75
C ASN A 36 -0.26 -0.99 14.28
N GLU A 37 -0.86 -2.05 13.76
CA GLU A 37 -0.66 -2.53 12.39
C GLU A 37 -1.24 -1.58 11.34
N TRP A 38 -2.04 -0.59 11.77
CA TRP A 38 -2.76 0.33 10.90
C TRP A 38 -2.22 1.76 11.02
N ALA A 39 -1.86 2.35 9.88
CA ALA A 39 -1.50 3.76 9.74
C ALA A 39 -2.68 4.55 9.19
N SER A 40 -3.06 5.62 9.89
CA SER A 40 -4.00 6.58 9.35
C SER A 40 -3.30 7.61 8.44
N PHE A 41 -4.00 8.06 7.41
CA PHE A 41 -3.63 9.18 6.56
C PHE A 41 -4.83 10.10 6.32
N ASN A 42 -4.53 11.37 6.07
CA ASN A 42 -5.49 12.40 5.70
C ASN A 42 -4.77 13.37 4.76
N THR A 43 -5.36 13.61 3.60
CA THR A 43 -4.85 14.57 2.61
C THR A 43 -5.99 15.34 1.98
N THR A 44 -5.73 16.59 1.62
CA THR A 44 -6.65 17.43 0.87
C THR A 44 -5.95 17.92 -0.39
N VAL A 45 -6.56 17.70 -1.54
CA VAL A 45 -6.08 18.14 -2.86
C VAL A 45 -7.19 18.95 -3.52
N GLY A 46 -7.03 20.27 -3.58
CA GLY A 46 -8.10 21.16 -4.03
C GLY A 46 -9.36 21.06 -3.14
N THR A 47 -10.50 20.70 -3.74
CA THR A 47 -11.77 20.47 -3.02
C THR A 47 -12.00 19.01 -2.63
N ILE A 48 -11.03 18.13 -2.91
CA ILE A 48 -11.11 16.70 -2.63
C ILE A 48 -10.39 16.44 -1.30
N ASN A 49 -11.09 15.82 -0.36
CA ASN A 49 -10.55 15.36 0.89
C ASN A 49 -10.55 13.83 0.91
N VAL A 50 -9.39 13.24 1.18
CA VAL A 50 -9.20 11.79 1.24
C VAL A 50 -8.63 11.43 2.60
N THR A 51 -9.37 10.61 3.33
CA THR A 51 -8.94 10.05 4.62
C THR A 51 -8.90 8.54 4.51
N GLY A 52 -8.10 7.90 5.36
CA GLY A 52 -8.06 6.44 5.34
C GLY A 52 -7.11 5.83 6.34
N THR A 53 -7.10 4.51 6.31
CA THR A 53 -6.21 3.67 7.11
C THR A 53 -5.63 2.58 6.24
N ILE A 54 -4.33 2.33 6.37
CA ILE A 54 -3.60 1.30 5.64
C ILE A 54 -2.91 0.35 6.61
N ASN A 55 -3.03 -0.95 6.38
CA ASN A 55 -2.28 -1.96 7.11
C ASN A 55 -0.81 -1.96 6.65
N HIS A 56 0.14 -1.91 7.58
CA HIS A 56 1.57 -1.82 7.26
C HIS A 56 2.13 -3.08 6.60
N LEU A 57 1.51 -4.24 6.83
CA LEU A 57 2.00 -5.53 6.36
C LEU A 57 1.27 -5.97 5.09
N SER A 58 -0.06 -5.93 5.10
CA SER A 58 -0.87 -6.39 3.96
C SER A 58 -1.13 -5.30 2.92
N PHE A 59 -0.87 -4.03 3.25
CA PHE A 59 -1.29 -2.86 2.47
C PHE A 59 -2.82 -2.73 2.31
N ASP A 60 -3.61 -3.56 3.00
CA ASP A 60 -5.07 -3.42 2.96
C ASP A 60 -5.47 -2.04 3.44
N THR A 61 -6.19 -1.32 2.59
CA THR A 61 -6.51 0.08 2.79
C THR A 61 -8.00 0.27 2.77
N VAL A 62 -8.48 1.07 3.73
CA VAL A 62 -9.81 1.67 3.71
C VAL A 62 -9.63 3.16 3.46
N MET A 63 -10.29 3.68 2.43
CA MET A 63 -10.18 5.07 2.00
C MET A 63 -11.57 5.69 1.88
N GLU A 64 -11.80 6.79 2.58
CA GLU A 64 -13.00 7.61 2.45
C GLU A 64 -12.70 8.84 1.59
N VAL A 65 -13.58 9.09 0.62
CA VAL A 65 -13.43 10.19 -0.33
C VAL A 65 -14.57 11.17 -0.14
N SER A 66 -14.23 12.45 0.01
CA SER A 66 -15.18 13.55 0.04
C SER A 66 -14.82 14.61 -0.99
N VAL A 67 -15.80 15.12 -1.74
CA VAL A 67 -15.61 16.16 -2.75
C VAL A 67 -16.49 17.36 -2.41
N ALA A 68 -15.89 18.54 -2.23
CA ALA A 68 -16.59 19.77 -1.85
C ALA A 68 -17.50 19.61 -0.61
N GLY A 69 -17.08 18.76 0.35
CA GLY A 69 -17.85 18.44 1.56
C GLY A 69 -18.91 17.34 1.41
N LEU A 70 -19.13 16.82 0.20
CA LEU A 70 -19.98 15.67 -0.05
C LEU A 70 -19.17 14.38 0.13
N CYS A 71 -19.55 13.53 1.07
CA CYS A 71 -18.97 12.19 1.20
C CYS A 71 -19.44 11.33 0.00
N VAL A 72 -18.49 10.93 -0.85
CA VAL A 72 -18.74 10.07 -2.01
C VAL A 72 -18.89 8.62 -1.55
N GLY A 73 -18.06 8.21 -0.60
CA GLY A 73 -18.12 6.88 -0.01
C GLY A 73 -16.81 6.43 0.63
N ALA A 74 -16.85 5.23 1.20
CA ALA A 74 -15.69 4.52 1.70
C ALA A 74 -15.39 3.31 0.80
N PHE A 75 -14.14 3.19 0.39
CA PHE A 75 -13.64 2.21 -0.55
C PHE A 75 -12.57 1.37 0.13
N THR A 76 -12.49 0.10 -0.26
CA THR A 76 -11.47 -0.82 0.25
C THR A 76 -10.66 -1.35 -0.91
N GLY A 77 -9.35 -1.47 -0.72
CA GLY A 77 -8.45 -1.89 -1.78
C GLY A 77 -7.02 -2.05 -1.30
N ASN A 78 -6.14 -2.45 -2.22
CA ASN A 78 -4.72 -2.65 -1.94
C ASN A 78 -3.88 -1.80 -2.91
N PRO A 79 -3.13 -0.80 -2.43
CA PRO A 79 -2.34 0.11 -3.26
C PRO A 79 -1.12 -0.55 -3.92
N GLN A 80 -0.69 -1.75 -3.51
CA GLN A 80 0.31 -2.52 -4.26
C GLN A 80 -0.27 -3.19 -5.50
N LEU A 81 -1.59 -3.45 -5.52
CA LEU A 81 -2.29 -4.17 -6.58
C LEU A 81 -3.07 -3.23 -7.52
N SER A 82 -2.76 -1.93 -7.52
CA SER A 82 -3.51 -0.87 -8.20
C SER A 82 -4.91 -0.65 -7.62
N PHE A 83 -5.01 0.25 -6.64
CA PHE A 83 -6.28 0.67 -6.05
C PHE A 83 -6.76 1.96 -6.73
N ILE A 84 -7.83 1.85 -7.54
CA ILE A 84 -8.41 2.96 -8.30
C ILE A 84 -9.86 3.14 -7.88
N VAL A 85 -10.27 4.40 -7.68
CA VAL A 85 -11.65 4.81 -7.44
C VAL A 85 -12.04 5.79 -8.54
N GLU A 86 -12.99 5.38 -9.37
CA GLU A 86 -13.61 6.24 -10.36
C GLU A 86 -14.77 6.99 -9.72
N VAL A 87 -14.80 8.30 -9.92
CA VAL A 87 -15.89 9.17 -9.48
C VAL A 87 -16.56 9.74 -10.72
N ASP A 88 -17.86 9.54 -10.83
CA ASP A 88 -18.68 10.09 -11.90
C ASP A 88 -19.86 10.84 -11.29
N LEU A 89 -19.60 12.10 -10.92
CA LEU A 89 -20.59 13.04 -10.42
C LEU A 89 -20.69 14.21 -11.40
N GLU A 90 -21.87 14.84 -11.47
CA GLU A 90 -22.09 16.00 -12.32
C GLU A 90 -21.10 17.15 -12.04
N CYS A 91 -20.76 17.31 -10.76
CA CYS A 91 -19.82 18.32 -10.24
C CYS A 91 -18.36 17.87 -10.17
N ALA A 92 -18.07 16.57 -10.35
CA ALA A 92 -16.73 16.02 -10.23
C ALA A 92 -16.63 14.68 -10.98
N ASN A 93 -15.78 14.60 -12.00
CA ASN A 93 -15.54 13.33 -12.69
C ASN A 93 -14.05 13.01 -12.85
N GLY A 94 -13.69 11.74 -12.82
CA GLY A 94 -12.31 11.27 -13.03
C GLY A 94 -11.92 10.15 -12.06
N GLU A 95 -10.64 10.03 -11.78
CA GLU A 95 -10.06 8.93 -11.01
C GLU A 95 -9.20 9.42 -9.83
N LEU A 96 -9.28 8.67 -8.73
CA LEU A 96 -8.30 8.66 -7.65
C LEU A 96 -7.57 7.33 -7.68
N GLN A 97 -6.26 7.36 -7.64
CA GLN A 97 -5.44 6.16 -7.61
C GLN A 97 -4.50 6.20 -6.40
N LEU A 98 -4.58 5.18 -5.56
CA LEU A 98 -3.65 4.96 -4.47
C LEU A 98 -2.62 3.92 -4.90
N THR A 99 -1.34 4.28 -4.85
CA THR A 99 -0.24 3.41 -5.28
C THR A 99 0.84 3.36 -4.21
N ALA A 100 1.32 2.16 -3.91
CA ALA A 100 2.49 1.96 -3.05
C ALA A 100 3.75 1.90 -3.91
N VAL A 101 4.74 2.75 -3.61
CA VAL A 101 6.06 2.80 -4.25
C VAL A 101 7.12 2.65 -3.16
N GLY A 102 7.63 1.43 -3.00
CA GLY A 102 8.46 1.10 -1.84
C GLY A 102 7.62 1.20 -0.56
N ASP A 103 8.09 2.02 0.39
CA ASP A 103 7.40 2.28 1.66
C ASP A 103 6.46 3.49 1.58
N ASP A 104 6.48 4.25 0.48
CA ASP A 104 5.68 5.44 0.31
C ASP A 104 4.36 5.15 -0.40
N ILE A 105 3.29 5.71 0.12
CA ILE A 105 1.94 5.64 -0.45
C ILE A 105 1.64 6.97 -1.11
N TYR A 106 1.37 6.92 -2.42
CA TYR A 106 1.01 8.08 -3.23
C TYR A 106 -0.46 8.05 -3.58
N LEU A 107 -1.11 9.20 -3.49
CA LEU A 107 -2.42 9.46 -4.06
C LEU A 107 -2.21 10.29 -5.32
N LYS A 108 -2.57 9.70 -6.46
CA LYS A 108 -2.72 10.40 -7.74
C LYS A 108 -4.19 10.79 -7.90
N VAL A 109 -4.42 12.05 -8.20
CA VAL A 109 -5.73 12.64 -8.48
C VAL A 109 -5.71 13.09 -9.92
N ASP A 110 -6.61 12.57 -10.76
CA ASP A 110 -6.88 13.11 -12.10
C ASP A 110 -8.39 13.29 -12.26
N MET A 111 -8.87 14.50 -11.97
CA MET A 111 -10.30 14.82 -11.95
C MET A 111 -10.60 16.16 -12.62
N ALA A 112 -11.77 16.26 -13.26
CA ALA A 112 -12.37 17.54 -13.60
C ALA A 112 -13.41 17.91 -12.53
N LEU A 113 -13.23 19.08 -11.93
CA LEU A 113 -14.05 19.59 -10.83
C LEU A 113 -14.78 20.86 -11.28
N VAL A 114 -16.02 21.02 -10.85
CA VAL A 114 -16.74 22.29 -11.00
C VAL A 114 -16.37 23.21 -9.83
N GLN A 115 -15.85 24.39 -10.13
CA GLN A 115 -15.55 25.44 -9.17
C GLN A 115 -16.32 26.72 -9.51
N VAL A 116 -16.60 27.54 -8.50
CA VAL A 116 -17.21 28.86 -8.71
C VAL A 116 -16.10 29.88 -8.92
N GLY A 117 -15.98 30.38 -10.14
CA GLY A 117 -15.01 31.39 -10.52
C GLY A 117 -15.33 32.77 -9.93
N LYS A 118 -14.40 33.72 -10.12
CA LYS A 118 -14.50 35.11 -9.58
C LYS A 118 -15.78 35.85 -9.99
N ASP A 119 -16.37 35.47 -11.12
CA ASP A 119 -17.59 36.09 -11.66
C ASP A 119 -18.88 35.39 -11.17
N ASN A 120 -18.81 34.57 -10.12
CA ASN A 120 -19.91 33.69 -9.66
C ASN A 120 -20.45 32.74 -10.73
N LYS A 121 -19.62 32.39 -11.72
CA LYS A 121 -19.94 31.40 -12.75
C LYS A 121 -19.28 30.08 -12.41
N ALA A 122 -20.03 28.99 -12.58
CA ALA A 122 -19.50 27.65 -12.48
C ALA A 122 -18.58 27.37 -13.69
N GLU A 123 -17.33 27.02 -13.42
CA GLU A 123 -16.35 26.63 -14.42
C GLU A 123 -15.81 25.23 -14.11
N ARG A 124 -15.49 24.46 -15.16
CA ARG A 124 -14.83 23.15 -15.01
C ARG A 124 -13.32 23.35 -15.05
N VAL A 125 -12.66 22.93 -13.99
CA VAL A 125 -11.20 22.99 -13.82
C VAL A 125 -10.67 21.57 -13.79
N LYS A 126 -9.61 21.30 -14.56
CA LYS A 126 -8.89 20.02 -14.49
C LYS A 126 -7.85 20.08 -13.38
N LEU A 127 -7.91 19.12 -12.47
CA LEU A 127 -6.97 18.91 -11.37
C LEU A 127 -6.22 17.60 -11.61
N SER A 128 -4.90 17.67 -11.76
CA SER A 128 -4.04 16.52 -11.96
C SER A 128 -2.81 16.64 -11.07
N GLU A 129 -2.83 15.99 -9.91
CA GLU A 129 -1.77 16.08 -8.91
C GLU A 129 -1.42 14.70 -8.34
N SER A 130 -0.19 14.55 -7.84
CA SER A 130 0.27 13.35 -7.18
C SER A 130 0.97 13.72 -5.89
N VAL A 131 0.48 13.19 -4.76
CA VAL A 131 0.93 13.58 -3.41
C VAL A 131 1.27 12.34 -2.61
N CYS A 132 2.39 12.35 -1.88
CA CYS A 132 2.69 11.31 -0.90
C CYS A 132 1.78 11.51 0.32
N VAL A 133 0.91 10.54 0.58
CA VAL A 133 -0.06 10.61 1.69
C VAL A 133 0.48 9.96 2.96
N LYS A 134 1.40 9.01 2.82
CA LYS A 134 1.99 8.31 3.95
C LYS A 134 3.30 7.63 3.57
N SER A 135 4.32 7.78 4.41
CA SER A 135 5.48 6.88 4.43
C SER A 135 5.25 5.84 5.52
N LEU A 136 5.24 4.58 5.14
CA LEU A 136 5.20 3.46 6.09
C LEU A 136 6.57 3.29 6.75
N PRO A 137 6.63 2.74 7.98
CA PRO A 137 7.90 2.53 8.66
C PRO A 137 8.78 1.59 7.83
N GLN A 138 10.01 2.02 7.53
CA GLN A 138 11.00 1.15 6.91
C GLN A 138 11.37 0.06 7.91
N GLU A 139 11.11 -1.21 7.58
CA GLU A 139 11.73 -2.30 8.32
C GLU A 139 13.22 -2.33 7.93
N LEU A 140 14.06 -1.74 8.78
CA LEU A 140 15.50 -1.84 8.63
C LEU A 140 15.87 -3.31 8.60
N CYS A 141 16.42 -3.78 7.49
CA CYS A 141 17.11 -5.06 7.45
C CYS A 141 18.17 -5.03 8.55
N GLU A 142 18.08 -5.95 9.50
CA GLU A 142 19.00 -6.00 10.62
C GLU A 142 20.46 -6.03 10.13
N PRO A 143 21.40 -5.45 10.90
CA PRO A 143 22.78 -5.16 10.47
C PRO A 143 23.64 -6.37 10.07
N TRP A 144 23.09 -7.58 10.02
CA TRP A 144 23.77 -8.80 9.59
C TRP A 144 23.71 -9.06 8.09
N MET A 145 23.00 -8.25 7.29
CA MET A 145 23.10 -8.32 5.83
C MET A 145 24.43 -7.73 5.36
N PRO A 146 25.35 -8.52 4.79
CA PRO A 146 26.58 -7.98 4.24
C PRO A 146 26.22 -7.18 2.98
N MET A 147 26.38 -5.86 3.05
CA MET A 147 26.35 -5.00 1.87
C MET A 147 27.55 -5.40 1.00
N ARG A 148 27.28 -5.91 -0.21
CA ARG A 148 28.31 -6.20 -1.22
C ARG A 148 28.73 -4.94 -1.96
#